data_AF-A0A2T6DXS1-F1
#
_entry.id   AF-A0A2T6DXS1-F1
#
_cell.length_a   1.000
_cell.length_b   1.000
_cell.length_c   1.000
_cell.angle_alpha   90.00
_cell.angle_beta   90.00
_cell.angle_gamma   90.00
#
_symmetry.space_group_name_H-M   'P 1'
#
loop_
_entity.id
_entity.type
_entity.pdbx_description
1 polymer ?
#
loop_
_entity_poly.entity_id
_entity_poly.type
_entity_poly.pdbx_seq_one_letter_code
_entity_poly.pdbx_strand_id
1 'polypeptide(L)'
;MLTFRASTGWLLTGLCLAFAASFAGAAEAPAAAFPKPLDEYPASQAASLLQALIGRVRAEPFNLVATVVFLLAIIHTFLTPRFRHWAHEVEEAHAVYLQRRQQENEAEDDGLPVEVSFKGQILHFLGEVEAVFGIWAVVLMAALAWFKGWHVAVSYVGHQVNFTEAMFVVVIMALASTRPVLRVAEHALRAVAAIGRGSVAAWWLTVLIVAPLLGSFITEPAAMTIAALLLARQFYRLKPSPKFAYATLGLLFVNVSVGGTLTHFAAPPVLMVAAPWKWDTAFMFVHFGWRAALGVVLATGLYYLVFRREFASLQEKLRMQESMPESGDPAANHRPVPLWITLVQLGFVAWTVIVAHYPALFIGGFLFFLAFSRATAHHQSPLHLRSPLLVGFFLAGLVVHGGLQGWWIEPVLTRLSEWPLFLGATALTAFNDNAAITYLATLVPTFTDPLKYAVVAGAVTGGGLTVIANAPNPAGQSILQRYFPDGISPLGLVLGALPPTAVMAACFMVI
;
A
#
# COMPACT_ATOMS: atom_id res chain seq x y z
N MET A 1 5.64 21.02 -49.33
CA MET A 1 6.51 20.75 -48.15
C MET A 1 6.04 19.46 -47.47
N LEU A 2 6.02 18.35 -48.22
CA LEU A 2 5.23 17.14 -47.94
C LEU A 2 6.02 15.90 -48.41
N THR A 3 7.21 15.63 -47.84
CA THR A 3 7.98 14.42 -48.21
C THR A 3 8.96 13.88 -47.15
N PHE A 4 8.93 14.34 -45.89
CA PHE A 4 9.94 13.91 -44.89
C PHE A 4 9.43 13.22 -43.61
N ARG A 5 8.13 12.91 -43.49
CA ARG A 5 7.58 12.25 -42.28
C ARG A 5 7.35 10.74 -42.41
N ALA A 6 7.45 10.16 -43.60
CA ALA A 6 7.18 8.73 -43.80
C ALA A 6 8.41 7.85 -43.50
N SER A 7 9.63 8.30 -43.74
CA SER A 7 10.83 7.43 -43.68
C SER A 7 11.28 7.02 -42.27
N THR A 8 11.01 7.84 -41.25
CA THR A 8 11.36 7.53 -39.84
C THR A 8 10.47 6.45 -39.22
N GLY A 9 9.20 6.37 -39.62
CA GLY A 9 8.27 5.35 -39.13
C GLY A 9 8.66 3.94 -39.58
N TRP A 10 9.07 3.79 -40.85
CA TRP A 10 9.52 2.51 -41.43
C TRP A 10 10.90 2.08 -40.95
N LEU A 11 11.80 3.03 -40.67
CA LEU A 11 13.09 2.74 -40.06
C LEU A 11 12.94 2.26 -38.60
N LEU A 12 12.05 2.87 -37.82
CA LEU A 12 11.76 2.45 -36.44
C LEU A 12 11.03 1.11 -36.40
N THR A 13 10.04 0.87 -37.27
CA THR A 13 9.39 -0.46 -37.38
C THR A 13 10.35 -1.52 -37.90
N GLY A 14 11.23 -1.18 -38.86
CA GLY A 14 12.29 -2.07 -39.34
C GLY A 14 13.33 -2.41 -38.27
N LEU A 15 13.73 -1.46 -37.44
CA LEU A 15 14.60 -1.70 -36.28
C LEU A 15 13.91 -2.52 -35.19
N CYS A 16 12.63 -2.28 -34.91
CA CYS A 16 11.84 -3.10 -33.98
C CYS A 16 11.66 -4.54 -34.49
N LEU A 17 11.44 -4.73 -35.79
CA LEU A 17 11.33 -6.06 -36.41
C LEU A 17 12.67 -6.79 -36.49
N ALA A 18 13.78 -6.07 -36.74
CA ALA A 18 15.12 -6.64 -36.71
C ALA A 18 15.56 -7.00 -35.28
N PHE A 19 15.17 -6.19 -34.29
CA PHE A 19 15.37 -6.50 -32.86
C PHE A 19 14.55 -7.74 -32.47
N ALA A 20 13.28 -7.83 -32.88
CA ALA A 20 12.43 -9.00 -32.63
C ALA A 20 12.95 -10.28 -33.33
N ALA A 21 13.47 -10.17 -34.56
CA ALA A 21 14.03 -11.31 -35.30
C ALA A 21 15.36 -11.83 -34.70
N SER A 22 16.13 -10.96 -34.03
CA SER A 22 17.38 -11.34 -33.37
C SER A 22 17.16 -12.21 -32.12
N PHE A 23 15.94 -12.25 -31.57
CA PHE A 23 15.57 -13.09 -30.42
C PHE A 23 14.85 -14.39 -30.80
N ALA A 24 14.52 -14.60 -32.08
CA ALA A 24 13.77 -15.77 -32.54
C ALA A 24 14.66 -16.99 -32.88
N GLY A 25 15.99 -16.87 -32.78
CA GLY A 25 16.92 -17.81 -33.43
C GLY A 25 18.11 -18.33 -32.61
N ALA A 26 18.06 -18.37 -31.28
CA ALA A 26 19.14 -18.96 -30.49
C ALA A 26 18.67 -20.21 -29.72
N ALA A 27 19.06 -21.39 -30.23
CA ALA A 27 18.92 -22.67 -29.52
C ALA A 27 20.03 -22.84 -28.46
N GLU A 28 19.59 -22.71 -27.20
CA GLU A 28 19.98 -23.36 -25.94
C GLU A 28 21.41 -23.90 -25.74
N ALA A 29 22.16 -23.15 -24.91
CA ALA A 29 22.91 -23.78 -23.83
C ALA A 29 21.98 -23.89 -22.61
N PRO A 30 22.05 -24.95 -21.77
CA PRO A 30 21.28 -25.00 -20.53
C PRO A 30 21.67 -23.78 -19.70
N ALA A 31 20.77 -22.81 -19.61
CA ALA A 31 20.98 -21.63 -18.80
C ALA A 31 21.19 -22.10 -17.37
N ALA A 32 22.33 -21.77 -16.76
CA ALA A 32 22.53 -21.96 -15.33
C ALA A 32 21.32 -21.35 -14.59
N ALA A 33 20.82 -22.04 -13.57
CA ALA A 33 19.65 -21.61 -12.82
C ALA A 33 19.80 -20.15 -12.36
N PHE A 34 18.86 -19.30 -12.75
CA PHE A 34 18.83 -17.88 -12.40
C PHE A 34 17.50 -17.54 -11.71
N PRO A 35 17.51 -16.84 -10.56
CA PRO A 35 18.68 -16.39 -9.80
C PRO A 35 19.49 -17.56 -9.22
N LYS A 36 20.79 -17.31 -8.98
CA LYS A 36 21.67 -18.32 -8.37
C LYS A 36 21.19 -18.64 -6.95
N PRO A 37 20.95 -19.93 -6.60
CA PRO A 37 20.51 -20.35 -5.27
C PRO A 37 21.45 -19.89 -4.15
N LEU A 38 20.88 -19.60 -2.97
CA LEU A 38 21.64 -19.00 -1.86
C LEU A 38 22.68 -19.94 -1.24
N ASP A 39 22.41 -21.24 -1.28
CA ASP A 39 23.26 -22.34 -0.82
C ASP A 39 24.46 -22.62 -1.74
N GLU A 40 24.41 -22.15 -2.99
CA GLU A 40 25.54 -22.25 -3.93
C GLU A 40 26.58 -21.12 -3.76
N TYR A 41 26.32 -20.13 -2.91
CA TYR A 41 27.34 -19.14 -2.58
C TYR A 41 28.35 -19.69 -1.58
N PRO A 42 29.64 -19.29 -1.66
CA PRO A 42 30.66 -19.76 -0.73
C PRO A 42 30.24 -19.50 0.73
N ALA A 43 30.30 -20.55 1.57
CA ALA A 43 29.97 -20.46 2.98
C ALA A 43 30.88 -19.44 3.66
N SER A 44 30.30 -18.33 4.11
CA SER A 44 31.04 -17.19 4.68
C SER A 44 31.15 -17.24 6.21
N GLN A 45 31.07 -18.43 6.82
CA GLN A 45 30.93 -18.56 8.29
C GLN A 45 32.15 -18.02 9.07
N ALA A 46 33.30 -17.80 8.43
CA ALA A 46 34.50 -17.22 9.05
C ALA A 46 34.98 -15.88 8.43
N ALA A 47 34.28 -15.33 7.43
CA ALA A 47 34.70 -14.11 6.74
C ALA A 47 33.92 -12.88 7.22
N SER A 48 34.55 -11.70 7.15
CA SER A 48 33.85 -10.43 7.44
C SER A 48 32.67 -10.23 6.47
N LEU A 49 31.64 -9.46 6.86
CA LEU A 49 30.47 -9.23 6.00
C LEU A 49 30.88 -8.73 4.61
N LEU A 50 31.85 -7.81 4.58
CA LEU A 50 32.36 -7.25 3.33
C LEU A 50 33.03 -8.33 2.44
N GLN A 51 33.83 -9.22 3.03
CA GLN A 51 34.45 -10.32 2.29
C GLN A 51 33.41 -11.29 1.73
N ALA A 52 32.36 -11.59 2.51
CA ALA A 52 31.22 -12.39 2.08
C ALA A 52 30.58 -11.79 0.82
N LEU A 53 30.23 -10.51 0.89
CA LEU A 53 29.54 -9.80 -0.18
C LEU A 53 30.40 -9.70 -1.44
N ILE A 54 31.70 -9.38 -1.30
CA ILE A 54 32.63 -9.36 -2.45
C ILE A 54 32.71 -10.75 -3.11
N GLY A 55 32.77 -11.82 -2.32
CA GLY A 55 32.76 -13.19 -2.84
C GLY A 55 31.48 -13.52 -3.62
N ARG A 56 30.32 -13.13 -3.09
CA ARG A 56 29.01 -13.33 -3.75
C ARG A 56 28.86 -12.52 -5.05
N VAL A 57 29.34 -11.27 -5.09
CA VAL A 57 29.37 -10.46 -6.33
C VAL A 57 30.27 -11.07 -7.39
N ARG A 58 31.43 -11.63 -7.02
CA ARG A 58 32.31 -12.30 -7.98
C ARG A 58 31.67 -13.57 -8.56
N ALA A 59 30.87 -14.28 -7.75
CA ALA A 59 30.17 -15.48 -8.19
C ALA A 59 28.99 -15.18 -9.13
N GLU A 60 28.29 -14.07 -8.94
CA GLU A 60 27.22 -13.60 -9.83
C GLU A 60 27.26 -12.07 -9.97
N PRO A 61 28.00 -11.52 -10.95
CA PRO A 61 28.18 -10.08 -11.10
C PRO A 61 26.90 -9.30 -11.39
N PHE A 62 25.90 -9.94 -12.02
CA PHE A 62 24.63 -9.28 -12.34
C PHE A 62 23.88 -8.86 -11.07
N ASN A 63 24.06 -9.58 -9.97
CA ASN A 63 23.46 -9.23 -8.68
C ASN A 63 23.78 -7.81 -8.22
N LEU A 64 25.01 -7.32 -8.48
CA LEU A 64 25.39 -5.95 -8.15
C LEU A 64 24.58 -4.95 -8.98
N VAL A 65 24.40 -5.22 -10.28
CA VAL A 65 23.57 -4.38 -11.17
C VAL A 65 22.12 -4.38 -10.68
N ALA A 66 21.57 -5.55 -10.38
CA ALA A 66 20.21 -5.69 -9.84
C ALA A 66 20.03 -4.93 -8.52
N THR A 67 21.02 -4.98 -7.62
CA THR A 67 20.99 -4.22 -6.37
C THR A 67 21.12 -2.71 -6.60
N VAL A 68 21.93 -2.25 -7.55
CA VAL A 68 22.00 -0.82 -7.90
C VAL A 68 20.66 -0.33 -8.44
N VAL A 69 20.03 -1.08 -9.36
CA VAL A 69 18.70 -0.74 -9.89
C VAL A 69 17.66 -0.69 -8.76
N PHE A 70 17.69 -1.67 -7.85
CA PHE A 70 16.81 -1.70 -6.68
C PHE A 70 17.02 -0.51 -5.74
N LEU A 71 18.28 -0.12 -5.46
CA LEU A 71 18.60 1.06 -4.67
C LEU A 71 18.15 2.36 -5.34
N LEU A 72 18.26 2.45 -6.67
CA LEU A 72 17.73 3.59 -7.42
C LEU A 72 16.20 3.65 -7.35
N ALA A 73 15.51 2.51 -7.31
CA ALA A 73 14.07 2.46 -7.05
C ALA A 73 13.74 3.01 -5.64
N ILE A 74 14.47 2.58 -4.61
CA ILE A 74 14.30 3.11 -3.25
C ILE A 74 14.54 4.63 -3.21
N ILE A 75 15.61 5.12 -3.84
CA ILE A 75 15.91 6.56 -3.92
C ILE A 75 14.78 7.30 -4.65
N HIS A 76 14.26 6.73 -5.75
CA HIS A 76 13.14 7.31 -6.49
C HIS A 76 11.89 7.44 -5.60
N THR A 77 11.60 6.47 -4.73
CA THR A 77 10.47 6.57 -3.77
C THR A 77 10.57 7.85 -2.93
N PHE A 78 11.76 8.21 -2.43
CA PHE A 78 11.98 9.43 -1.67
C PHE A 78 11.90 10.72 -2.50
N LEU A 79 12.09 10.62 -3.82
CA LEU A 79 12.00 11.74 -4.75
C LEU A 79 10.58 11.95 -5.29
N THR A 80 9.64 11.03 -5.07
CA THR A 80 8.24 11.15 -5.54
C THR A 80 7.56 12.47 -5.17
N PRO A 81 7.75 13.09 -3.97
CA PRO A 81 7.13 14.37 -3.67
C PRO A 81 7.63 15.50 -4.59
N ARG A 82 8.90 15.43 -5.04
CA ARG A 82 9.45 16.40 -6.00
C ARG A 82 8.89 16.18 -7.40
N PHE A 83 8.74 14.93 -7.83
CA PHE A 83 8.10 14.63 -9.12
C PHE A 83 6.65 15.13 -9.17
N ARG A 84 5.89 14.94 -8.09
CA ARG A 84 4.52 15.50 -7.97
C ARG A 84 4.52 17.02 -8.02
N HIS A 85 5.46 17.68 -7.35
CA HIS A 85 5.57 19.13 -7.40
C HIS A 85 5.86 19.63 -8.83
N TRP A 86 6.83 19.03 -9.52
CA TRP A 86 7.12 19.35 -10.93
C TRP A 86 5.95 19.02 -11.87
N ALA A 87 5.18 17.97 -11.57
CA ALA A 87 3.96 17.66 -12.32
C ALA A 87 2.96 18.82 -12.24
N HIS A 88 2.69 19.31 -11.02
CA HIS A 88 1.81 20.46 -10.82
C HIS A 88 2.31 21.72 -11.52
N GLU A 89 3.60 22.06 -11.43
CA GLU A 89 4.17 23.22 -12.14
C GLU A 89 3.99 23.12 -13.66
N VAL A 90 4.21 21.93 -14.24
CA VAL A 90 4.07 21.68 -15.68
C VAL A 90 2.59 21.69 -16.12
N GLU A 91 1.68 21.18 -15.27
CA GLU A 91 0.24 21.20 -15.54
C GLU A 91 -0.35 22.61 -15.43
N GLU A 92 0.07 23.40 -14.44
CA GLU A 92 -0.31 24.81 -14.31
C GLU A 92 0.16 25.62 -15.52
N ALA A 93 1.42 25.46 -15.93
CA ALA A 93 1.96 26.12 -17.12
C ALA A 93 1.19 25.73 -18.41
N HIS A 94 0.79 24.46 -18.54
CA HIS A 94 0.00 23.99 -19.67
C HIS A 94 -1.44 24.53 -19.62
N ALA A 95 -2.07 24.59 -18.45
CA ALA A 95 -3.40 25.17 -18.28
C ALA A 95 -3.41 26.66 -18.67
N VAL A 96 -2.38 27.42 -18.29
CA VAL A 96 -2.21 28.83 -18.70
C VAL A 96 -2.02 28.94 -20.22
N TYR A 97 -1.25 28.04 -20.84
CA TYR A 97 -1.10 27.99 -22.30
C TYR A 97 -2.44 27.72 -23.01
N LEU A 98 -3.24 26.76 -22.53
CA LEU A 98 -4.55 26.45 -23.09
C LEU A 98 -5.53 27.62 -22.93
N GLN A 99 -5.55 28.28 -21.77
CA GLN A 99 -6.39 29.46 -21.53
C GLN A 99 -6.05 30.60 -22.51
N ARG A 100 -4.76 30.86 -22.76
CA ARG A 100 -4.33 31.86 -23.75
C ARG A 100 -4.76 31.49 -25.16
N ARG A 101 -4.59 30.24 -25.56
CA ARG A 101 -4.99 29.74 -26.88
C ARG A 101 -6.51 29.81 -27.09
N GLN A 102 -7.31 29.55 -26.05
CA GLN A 102 -8.76 29.70 -26.07
C GLN A 102 -9.22 31.16 -26.13
N GLN A 103 -8.43 32.10 -25.61
CA GLN A 103 -8.70 33.54 -25.75
C GLN A 103 -8.32 34.08 -27.14
N GLU A 104 -7.33 33.48 -27.80
CA GLU A 104 -6.87 33.88 -29.14
C GLU A 104 -7.71 33.29 -30.29
N ASN A 105 -8.32 32.12 -30.09
CA ASN A 105 -9.25 31.51 -31.04
C ASN A 105 -10.67 31.61 -30.48
N GLU A 106 -11.53 32.46 -31.08
CA GLU A 106 -12.97 32.48 -30.77
C GLU A 106 -13.53 31.04 -30.84
N ALA A 107 -14.04 30.56 -29.70
CA ALA A 107 -14.22 29.15 -29.38
C ALA A 107 -15.02 28.34 -30.43
N GLU A 108 -14.32 27.48 -31.18
CA GLU A 108 -14.91 26.22 -31.65
C GLU A 108 -14.82 25.23 -30.48
N ASP A 109 -15.93 25.03 -29.78
CA ASP A 109 -16.11 23.89 -28.87
C ASP A 109 -16.25 22.64 -29.74
N ASP A 110 -15.13 21.98 -30.00
CA ASP A 110 -15.03 20.76 -30.79
C ASP A 110 -15.56 19.52 -30.05
N GLY A 111 -16.08 19.68 -28.81
CA GLY A 111 -16.66 18.61 -28.00
C GLY A 111 -15.66 17.54 -27.58
N LEU A 112 -14.36 17.79 -27.79
CA LEU A 112 -13.27 16.90 -27.44
C LEU A 112 -12.87 17.11 -25.97
N PRO A 113 -12.34 16.07 -25.28
CA PRO A 113 -11.82 16.22 -23.94
C PRO A 113 -10.72 17.28 -23.87
N VAL A 114 -10.69 18.06 -22.78
CA VAL A 114 -9.66 19.08 -22.55
C VAL A 114 -8.27 18.47 -22.69
N GLU A 115 -7.41 19.12 -23.50
CA GLU A 115 -6.04 18.68 -23.73
C GLU A 115 -5.27 18.60 -22.40
N VAL A 116 -4.57 17.50 -22.17
CA VAL A 116 -3.76 17.27 -20.97
C VAL A 116 -2.27 17.40 -21.30
N SER A 117 -1.50 17.90 -20.34
CA SER A 117 -0.04 17.93 -20.48
C SER A 117 0.51 16.51 -20.37
N PHE A 118 0.88 15.89 -21.49
CA PHE A 118 1.50 14.56 -21.49
C PHE A 118 2.74 14.51 -20.59
N LYS A 119 3.55 15.58 -20.60
CA LYS A 119 4.71 15.73 -19.72
C LYS A 119 4.29 15.80 -18.25
N GLY A 120 3.23 16.54 -17.93
CA GLY A 120 2.65 16.61 -16.59
C GLY A 120 2.18 15.24 -16.09
N GLN A 121 1.47 14.48 -16.94
CA GLN A 121 0.98 13.14 -16.62
C GLN A 121 2.11 12.13 -16.40
N ILE A 122 3.21 12.19 -17.17
CA ILE A 122 4.41 11.37 -16.91
C ILE A 122 5.02 11.72 -15.55
N LEU A 123 5.19 13.01 -15.25
CA LEU A 123 5.73 13.44 -13.97
C LEU A 123 4.82 13.05 -12.80
N HIS A 124 3.49 13.11 -12.99
CA HIS A 124 2.53 12.64 -12.02
C HIS A 124 2.69 11.13 -11.78
N PHE A 125 2.84 10.34 -12.84
CA PHE A 125 3.04 8.90 -12.73
C PHE A 125 4.38 8.55 -12.04
N LEU A 126 5.46 9.27 -12.36
CA LEU A 126 6.75 9.17 -11.65
C LEU A 126 6.63 9.62 -10.18
N GLY A 127 5.67 10.48 -9.88
CA GLY A 127 5.33 10.93 -8.53
C GLY A 127 4.43 9.99 -7.74
N GLU A 128 3.96 8.88 -8.31
CA GLU A 128 3.21 7.87 -7.57
C GLU A 128 4.15 6.87 -6.92
N VAL A 129 4.16 6.83 -5.58
CA VAL A 129 5.02 5.93 -4.80
C VAL A 129 4.79 4.46 -5.16
N GLU A 130 3.54 4.09 -5.45
CA GLU A 130 3.18 2.73 -5.86
C GLU A 130 3.65 2.37 -7.28
N ALA A 131 3.91 3.36 -8.14
CA ALA A 131 4.39 3.11 -9.50
C ALA A 131 5.91 2.85 -9.56
N VAL A 132 6.67 3.34 -8.58
CA VAL A 132 8.14 3.38 -8.61
C VAL A 132 8.76 2.02 -8.89
N PHE A 133 8.44 0.99 -8.09
CA PHE A 133 9.06 -0.33 -8.25
C PHE A 133 8.68 -0.99 -9.58
N GLY A 134 7.44 -0.79 -10.04
CA GLY A 134 7.00 -1.30 -11.34
C GLY A 134 7.73 -0.62 -12.51
N ILE A 135 7.97 0.69 -12.45
CA ILE A 135 8.77 1.41 -13.45
C ILE A 135 10.20 0.87 -13.49
N TRP A 136 10.83 0.73 -12.32
CA TRP A 136 12.19 0.20 -12.23
C TRP A 136 12.28 -1.28 -12.58
N ALA A 137 11.19 -2.04 -12.51
CA ALA A 137 11.16 -3.43 -12.95
C ALA A 137 11.37 -3.52 -14.47
N VAL A 138 10.87 -2.55 -15.26
CA VAL A 138 11.16 -2.46 -16.70
C VAL A 138 12.66 -2.25 -16.93
N VAL A 139 13.29 -1.37 -16.14
CA VAL A 139 14.74 -1.11 -16.22
C VAL A 139 15.54 -2.37 -15.84
N LEU A 140 15.13 -3.06 -14.78
CA LEU A 140 15.75 -4.32 -14.36
C LEU A 140 15.64 -5.38 -15.46
N MET A 141 14.48 -5.49 -16.11
CA MET A 141 14.25 -6.43 -17.20
C MET A 141 15.10 -6.12 -18.43
N ALA A 142 15.24 -4.85 -18.79
CA ALA A 142 16.15 -4.44 -19.85
C ALA A 142 17.61 -4.78 -19.51
N ALA A 143 18.04 -4.52 -18.27
CA ALA A 143 19.38 -4.89 -17.81
C ALA A 143 19.59 -6.41 -17.80
N LEU A 144 18.62 -7.20 -17.33
CA LEU A 144 18.70 -8.65 -17.31
C LEU A 144 18.77 -9.23 -18.73
N ALA A 145 17.93 -8.73 -19.64
CA ALA A 145 17.95 -9.13 -21.05
C ALA A 145 19.29 -8.78 -21.72
N TRP A 146 19.89 -7.64 -21.39
CA TRP A 146 21.20 -7.22 -21.90
C TRP A 146 22.35 -8.08 -21.37
N PHE A 147 22.37 -8.38 -20.07
CA PHE A 147 23.50 -9.09 -19.43
C PHE A 147 23.42 -10.61 -19.53
N LYS A 148 22.22 -11.19 -19.48
CA LYS A 148 21.97 -12.64 -19.42
C LYS A 148 21.17 -13.18 -20.62
N GLY A 149 20.67 -12.30 -21.48
CA GLY A 149 19.85 -12.66 -22.64
C GLY A 149 18.34 -12.63 -22.35
N TRP A 150 17.55 -12.39 -23.39
CA TRP A 150 16.09 -12.29 -23.31
C TRP A 150 15.41 -13.55 -22.76
N HIS A 151 15.91 -14.74 -23.11
CA HIS A 151 15.33 -15.99 -22.64
C HIS A 151 15.43 -16.13 -21.11
N VAL A 152 16.58 -15.77 -20.51
CA VAL A 152 16.74 -15.77 -19.05
C VAL A 152 15.83 -14.73 -18.41
N ALA A 153 15.68 -13.55 -19.02
CA ALA A 153 14.77 -12.53 -18.51
C ALA A 153 13.30 -12.99 -18.50
N VAL A 154 12.82 -13.57 -19.60
CA VAL A 154 11.47 -14.13 -19.71
C VAL A 154 11.28 -15.33 -18.78
N SER A 155 12.28 -16.20 -18.66
CA SER A 155 12.23 -17.35 -17.75
C SER A 155 12.13 -16.89 -16.29
N TYR A 156 12.92 -15.89 -15.89
CA TYR A 156 12.87 -15.30 -14.56
C TYR A 156 11.47 -14.75 -14.24
N VAL A 157 10.95 -13.82 -15.06
CA VAL A 157 9.65 -13.21 -14.79
C VAL A 157 8.49 -14.18 -14.99
N GLY A 158 8.54 -15.04 -16.00
CA GLY A 158 7.43 -15.92 -16.35
C GLY A 158 7.29 -17.16 -15.46
N HIS A 159 8.39 -17.64 -14.88
CA HIS A 159 8.41 -18.92 -14.15
C HIS A 159 8.96 -18.84 -12.73
N GLN A 160 9.87 -17.91 -12.42
CA GLN A 160 10.47 -17.80 -11.09
C GLN A 160 9.75 -16.79 -10.20
N VAL A 161 9.23 -15.70 -10.78
CA VAL A 161 8.50 -14.69 -10.02
C VAL A 161 7.05 -15.12 -9.81
N ASN A 162 6.62 -15.14 -8.55
CA ASN A 162 5.22 -15.41 -8.20
C ASN A 162 4.44 -14.08 -8.08
N PHE A 163 3.41 -13.92 -8.92
CA PHE A 163 2.53 -12.75 -8.91
C PHE A 163 1.20 -12.99 -8.18
N THR A 164 1.01 -14.15 -7.56
CA THR A 164 -0.25 -14.56 -6.93
C THR A 164 -0.71 -13.54 -5.90
N GLU A 165 0.20 -13.11 -5.01
CA GLU A 165 -0.08 -12.16 -3.96
C GLU A 165 -0.44 -10.78 -4.52
N ALA A 166 0.31 -10.30 -5.53
CA ALA A 166 0.03 -9.02 -6.19
C ALA A 166 -1.36 -9.03 -6.86
N MET A 167 -1.70 -10.10 -7.58
CA MET A 167 -3.02 -10.27 -8.20
C MET A 167 -4.14 -10.38 -7.17
N PHE A 168 -3.90 -11.12 -6.08
CA PHE A 168 -4.85 -11.28 -5.00
C PHE A 168 -5.16 -9.93 -4.34
N VAL A 169 -4.14 -9.09 -4.08
CA VAL A 169 -4.31 -7.75 -3.49
C VAL A 169 -5.18 -6.86 -4.38
N VAL A 170 -4.95 -6.85 -5.70
CA VAL A 170 -5.79 -6.08 -6.63
C VAL A 170 -7.26 -6.48 -6.49
N VAL A 171 -7.54 -7.77 -6.49
CA VAL A 171 -8.91 -8.30 -6.43
C VAL A 171 -9.55 -8.03 -5.08
N ILE A 172 -8.90 -8.39 -3.98
CA ILE A 172 -9.48 -8.25 -2.64
C ILE A 172 -9.69 -6.78 -2.27
N MET A 173 -8.77 -5.88 -2.62
CA MET A 173 -8.95 -4.44 -2.40
C MET A 173 -10.09 -3.87 -3.25
N ALA A 174 -10.22 -4.30 -4.51
CA ALA A 174 -11.32 -3.88 -5.37
C ALA A 174 -12.68 -4.35 -4.83
N LEU A 175 -12.76 -5.57 -4.31
CA LEU A 175 -13.99 -6.11 -3.69
C LEU A 175 -14.31 -5.42 -2.36
N ALA A 176 -13.30 -5.25 -1.49
CA ALA A 176 -13.48 -4.70 -0.15
C ALA A 176 -13.79 -3.19 -0.13
N SER A 177 -13.38 -2.46 -1.17
CA SER A 177 -13.65 -1.02 -1.32
C SER A 177 -15.05 -0.71 -1.89
N THR A 178 -15.88 -1.72 -2.12
CA THR A 178 -17.25 -1.54 -2.60
C THR A 178 -18.17 -0.93 -1.54
N ARG A 179 -19.10 -0.09 -2.00
CA ARG A 179 -20.04 0.60 -1.11
C ARG A 179 -20.83 -0.33 -0.18
N PRO A 180 -21.35 -1.50 -0.61
CA PRO A 180 -22.06 -2.40 0.30
C PRO A 180 -21.18 -2.95 1.42
N VAL A 181 -19.93 -3.34 1.12
CA VAL A 181 -18.96 -3.78 2.14
C VAL A 181 -18.65 -2.64 3.12
N LEU A 182 -18.35 -1.44 2.60
CA LEU A 182 -18.08 -0.26 3.45
C LEU A 182 -19.29 0.11 4.32
N ARG A 183 -20.52 -0.03 3.81
CA ARG A 183 -21.74 0.22 4.57
C ARG A 183 -21.91 -0.77 5.71
N VAL A 184 -21.65 -2.06 5.50
CA VAL A 184 -21.73 -3.06 6.58
C VAL A 184 -20.76 -2.67 7.71
N ALA A 185 -19.53 -2.30 7.36
CA ALA A 185 -18.54 -1.82 8.32
C ALA A 185 -19.00 -0.53 9.04
N GLU A 186 -19.54 0.46 8.32
CA GLU A 186 -20.07 1.69 8.93
C GLU A 186 -21.23 1.43 9.90
N HIS A 187 -22.16 0.52 9.56
CA HIS A 187 -23.26 0.14 10.46
C HIS A 187 -22.76 -0.57 11.71
N ALA A 188 -21.76 -1.46 11.57
CA ALA A 188 -21.13 -2.11 12.72
C ALA A 188 -20.49 -1.09 13.67
N LEU A 189 -19.76 -0.11 13.13
CA LEU A 189 -19.18 0.98 13.92
C LEU A 189 -20.27 1.82 14.60
N ARG A 190 -21.35 2.18 13.89
CA ARG A 190 -22.45 2.93 14.49
C ARG A 190 -23.12 2.17 15.62
N ALA A 191 -23.31 0.85 15.48
CA ALA A 191 -23.89 0.01 16.51
C ALA A 191 -23.02 -0.02 17.79
N VAL A 192 -21.70 -0.10 17.65
CA VAL A 192 -20.78 -0.04 18.80
C VAL A 192 -20.76 1.36 19.42
N ALA A 193 -20.73 2.42 18.62
CA ALA A 193 -20.75 3.80 19.11
C ALA A 193 -22.05 4.13 19.88
N ALA A 194 -23.16 3.47 19.55
CA ALA A 194 -24.44 3.62 20.25
C ALA A 194 -24.37 3.16 21.72
N ILE A 195 -23.47 2.24 22.07
CA ILE A 195 -23.24 1.80 23.47
C ILE A 195 -22.86 3.01 24.35
N GLY A 196 -22.04 3.92 23.82
CA GLY A 196 -21.66 5.17 24.48
C GLY A 196 -22.58 6.35 24.18
N ARG A 197 -23.86 6.07 23.87
CA ARG A 197 -24.91 7.04 23.52
C ARG A 197 -24.55 7.99 22.37
N GLY A 198 -23.66 7.58 21.48
CA GLY A 198 -23.22 8.42 20.36
C GLY A 198 -22.46 9.68 20.77
N SER A 199 -21.89 9.75 21.98
CA SER A 199 -21.02 10.85 22.38
C SER A 199 -19.78 10.97 21.49
N VAL A 200 -19.14 12.14 21.47
CA VAL A 200 -17.90 12.38 20.71
C VAL A 200 -16.82 11.37 21.10
N ALA A 201 -16.68 11.10 22.39
CA ALA A 201 -15.75 10.10 22.92
C ALA A 201 -16.11 8.68 22.47
N ALA A 202 -17.40 8.31 22.48
CA ALA A 202 -17.84 6.97 22.05
C ALA A 202 -17.55 6.72 20.57
N TRP A 203 -17.83 7.71 19.71
CA TRP A 203 -17.47 7.65 18.30
C TRP A 203 -15.96 7.56 18.11
N TRP A 204 -15.20 8.40 18.79
CA TRP A 204 -13.74 8.41 18.69
C TRP A 204 -13.11 7.08 19.11
N LEU A 205 -13.53 6.52 20.26
CA LEU A 205 -13.08 5.21 20.75
C LEU A 205 -13.46 4.09 19.77
N THR A 206 -14.70 4.09 19.31
CA THR A 206 -15.19 3.07 18.38
C THR A 206 -14.42 3.11 17.06
N VAL A 207 -14.21 4.31 16.51
CA VAL A 207 -13.51 4.45 15.24
C VAL A 207 -12.04 4.03 15.38
N LEU A 208 -11.35 4.38 16.46
CA LEU A 208 -9.93 4.06 16.63
C LEU A 208 -9.65 2.64 17.14
N ILE A 209 -10.64 1.94 17.67
CA ILE A 209 -10.49 0.54 18.09
C ILE A 209 -11.07 -0.38 17.03
N VAL A 210 -12.36 -0.22 16.73
CA VAL A 210 -13.11 -1.19 15.94
C VAL A 210 -12.79 -1.07 14.46
N ALA A 211 -12.62 0.14 13.90
CA ALA A 211 -12.35 0.26 12.47
C ALA A 211 -10.97 -0.35 12.09
N PRO A 212 -9.88 -0.10 12.83
CA PRO A 212 -8.62 -0.79 12.61
C PRO A 212 -8.70 -2.31 12.69
N LEU A 213 -9.38 -2.86 13.69
CA LEU A 213 -9.52 -4.31 13.84
C LEU A 213 -10.44 -4.93 12.77
N LEU A 214 -11.47 -4.19 12.34
CA LEU A 214 -12.29 -4.57 11.19
C LEU A 214 -11.45 -4.58 9.90
N GLY A 215 -10.37 -3.80 9.82
CA GLY A 215 -9.41 -3.83 8.72
C GLY A 215 -8.91 -5.24 8.39
N SER A 216 -8.76 -6.10 9.39
CA SER A 216 -8.42 -7.52 9.21
C SER A 216 -9.48 -8.37 8.48
N PHE A 217 -10.71 -7.88 8.36
CA PHE A 217 -11.82 -8.59 7.71
C PHE A 217 -12.24 -7.94 6.39
N ILE A 218 -11.91 -6.67 6.22
CA ILE A 218 -12.06 -5.95 4.95
C ILE A 218 -10.69 -5.80 4.31
N THR A 219 -10.07 -4.62 4.35
CA THR A 219 -8.66 -4.37 4.06
C THR A 219 -8.23 -3.10 4.80
N GLU A 220 -6.92 -2.90 5.00
CA GLU A 220 -6.43 -1.68 5.67
C GLU A 220 -6.83 -0.37 4.94
N PRO A 221 -6.75 -0.26 3.60
CA PRO A 221 -7.16 0.97 2.91
C PRO A 221 -8.65 1.29 3.10
N ALA A 222 -9.52 0.27 3.11
CA ALA A 222 -10.94 0.43 3.36
C ALA A 222 -11.22 0.87 4.80
N ALA A 223 -10.57 0.23 5.79
CA ALA A 223 -10.67 0.61 7.20
C ALA A 223 -10.19 2.04 7.45
N MET A 224 -9.04 2.43 6.86
CA MET A 224 -8.52 3.79 6.95
C MET A 224 -9.50 4.82 6.40
N THR A 225 -10.07 4.55 5.21
CA THR A 225 -11.03 5.47 4.56
C THR A 225 -12.27 5.68 5.41
N ILE A 226 -12.86 4.61 5.93
CA ILE A 226 -14.03 4.68 6.82
C ILE A 226 -13.68 5.45 8.09
N ALA A 227 -12.58 5.08 8.74
CA ALA A 227 -12.16 5.70 9.99
C ALA A 227 -11.89 7.19 9.83
N ALA A 228 -11.16 7.59 8.77
CA ALA A 228 -10.88 8.97 8.46
C ALA A 228 -12.16 9.78 8.15
N LEU A 229 -13.11 9.23 7.38
CA LEU A 229 -14.39 9.89 7.09
C LEU A 229 -15.26 10.06 8.33
N LEU A 230 -15.30 9.05 9.21
CA LEU A 230 -16.06 9.13 10.46
C LEU A 230 -15.41 10.11 11.44
N LEU A 231 -14.07 10.08 11.59
CA LEU A 231 -13.35 11.06 12.41
C LEU A 231 -13.53 12.48 11.86
N ALA A 232 -13.51 12.67 10.54
CA ALA A 232 -13.75 13.97 9.92
C ALA A 232 -15.08 14.59 10.38
N ARG A 233 -16.15 13.78 10.38
CA ARG A 233 -17.52 14.22 10.71
C ARG A 233 -17.77 14.34 12.22
N GLN A 234 -17.31 13.35 12.99
CA GLN A 234 -17.65 13.21 14.41
C GLN A 234 -16.66 13.92 15.34
N PHE A 235 -15.42 14.12 14.90
CA PHE A 235 -14.34 14.62 15.74
C PHE A 235 -13.71 15.90 15.18
N TYR A 236 -13.14 15.87 13.97
CA TYR A 236 -12.40 17.01 13.42
C TYR A 236 -13.29 18.21 13.09
N ARG A 237 -14.56 17.99 12.70
CA ARG A 237 -15.55 19.07 12.51
C ARG A 237 -15.71 19.96 13.74
N LEU A 238 -15.52 19.41 14.95
CA LEU A 238 -15.63 20.14 16.22
C LEU A 238 -14.37 20.97 16.56
N LYS A 239 -13.39 21.00 15.64
CA LYS A 239 -12.13 21.75 15.74
C LYS A 239 -11.39 21.44 17.06
N PRO A 240 -10.87 20.20 17.21
CA PRO A 240 -10.03 19.82 18.36
C PRO A 240 -8.75 20.66 18.38
N SER A 241 -8.04 20.65 19.52
CA SER A 241 -6.73 21.31 19.60
C SER A 241 -5.75 20.68 18.60
N PRO A 242 -4.74 21.43 18.09
CA PRO A 242 -3.74 20.86 17.18
C PRO A 242 -3.03 19.65 17.77
N LYS A 243 -2.73 19.67 19.08
CA LYS A 243 -2.12 18.54 19.79
C LYS A 243 -3.00 17.30 19.71
N PHE A 244 -4.30 17.44 19.99
CA PHE A 244 -5.23 16.33 19.96
C PHE A 244 -5.54 15.84 18.54
N ALA A 245 -5.54 16.75 17.56
CA ALA A 245 -5.67 16.45 16.14
C ALA A 245 -4.54 15.56 15.62
N TYR A 246 -3.27 15.92 15.91
CA TYR A 246 -2.10 15.11 15.54
C TYR A 246 -2.00 13.81 16.34
N ALA A 247 -2.34 13.84 17.63
CA ALA A 247 -2.43 12.64 18.46
C ALA A 247 -3.41 11.62 17.87
N THR A 248 -4.62 12.07 17.52
CA THR A 248 -5.64 11.21 16.89
C THR A 248 -5.17 10.68 15.53
N LEU A 249 -4.51 11.50 14.72
CA LEU A 249 -4.01 11.10 13.40
C LEU A 249 -2.91 10.02 13.51
N GLY A 250 -1.92 10.22 14.37
CA GLY A 250 -0.85 9.25 14.58
C GLY A 250 -1.38 7.93 15.16
N LEU A 251 -2.32 8.01 16.11
CA LEU A 251 -3.00 6.83 16.67
C LEU A 251 -3.80 6.08 15.60
N LEU A 252 -4.52 6.77 14.72
CA LEU A 252 -5.24 6.16 13.60
C LEU A 252 -4.29 5.37 12.70
N PHE A 253 -3.16 5.98 12.30
CA PHE A 253 -2.22 5.36 11.37
C PHE A 253 -1.57 4.11 11.98
N VAL A 254 -1.11 4.20 13.22
CA VAL A 254 -0.53 3.04 13.92
C VAL A 254 -1.57 1.95 14.12
N ASN A 255 -2.77 2.29 14.60
CA ASN A 255 -3.81 1.29 14.85
C ASN A 255 -4.22 0.58 13.55
N VAL A 256 -4.43 1.29 12.43
CA VAL A 256 -4.79 0.65 11.16
C VAL A 256 -3.67 -0.29 10.68
N SER A 257 -2.41 0.12 10.78
CA SER A 257 -1.25 -0.67 10.35
C SER A 257 -1.12 -2.01 11.09
N VAL A 258 -1.44 -2.06 12.38
CA VAL A 258 -1.40 -3.29 13.18
C VAL A 258 -2.73 -4.01 13.24
N GLY A 259 -3.83 -3.30 13.06
CA GLY A 259 -5.19 -3.82 13.06
C GLY A 259 -5.48 -4.76 11.89
N GLY A 260 -4.65 -4.75 10.84
CA GLY A 260 -4.67 -5.70 9.72
C GLY A 260 -4.05 -7.08 10.00
N THR A 261 -3.50 -7.31 11.19
CA THR A 261 -2.72 -8.53 11.52
C THR A 261 -3.52 -9.66 12.16
N LEU A 262 -4.86 -9.55 12.29
CA LEU A 262 -5.69 -10.62 12.86
C LEU A 262 -5.93 -11.75 11.84
N THR A 263 -5.79 -11.47 10.54
CA THR A 263 -5.91 -12.45 9.46
C THR A 263 -4.70 -12.37 8.53
N HIS A 264 -4.52 -13.39 7.69
CA HIS A 264 -3.35 -13.48 6.81
C HIS A 264 -3.48 -12.72 5.48
N PHE A 265 -4.65 -12.15 5.17
CA PHE A 265 -4.95 -11.60 3.84
C PHE A 265 -5.24 -10.10 3.83
N ALA A 266 -5.42 -9.49 5.00
CA ALA A 266 -5.92 -8.11 5.09
C ALA A 266 -4.83 -7.04 4.95
N ALA A 267 -3.64 -7.33 5.45
CA ALA A 267 -2.49 -6.44 5.42
C ALA A 267 -1.50 -6.92 4.34
N PRO A 268 -1.11 -6.07 3.37
CA PRO A 268 -0.03 -6.38 2.44
C PRO A 268 1.24 -6.99 3.09
N PRO A 269 1.77 -6.46 4.23
CA PRO A 269 2.97 -7.05 4.85
C PRO A 269 2.78 -8.47 5.38
N VAL A 270 1.57 -8.82 5.82
CA VAL A 270 1.26 -10.18 6.26
C VAL A 270 1.08 -11.10 5.07
N LEU A 271 0.41 -10.62 4.01
CA LEU A 271 0.19 -11.40 2.80
C LEU A 271 1.52 -11.80 2.15
N MET A 272 2.51 -10.90 2.12
CA MET A 272 3.83 -11.17 1.54
C MET A 272 4.56 -12.35 2.21
N VAL A 273 4.26 -12.62 3.48
CA VAL A 273 4.91 -13.68 4.27
C VAL A 273 4.02 -14.92 4.46
N ALA A 274 2.71 -14.79 4.25
CA ALA A 274 1.73 -15.82 4.53
C ALA A 274 2.00 -17.12 3.77
N ALA A 275 2.19 -17.05 2.45
CA ALA A 275 2.49 -18.24 1.64
C ALA A 275 3.92 -18.77 1.90
N PRO A 276 5.00 -17.94 1.88
CA PRO A 276 6.35 -18.42 2.14
C PRO A 276 6.53 -19.11 3.50
N TRP A 277 5.89 -18.61 4.56
CA TRP A 277 6.03 -19.15 5.91
C TRP A 277 4.83 -19.99 6.37
N LYS A 278 3.85 -20.21 5.49
CA LYS A 278 2.62 -20.98 5.75
C LYS A 278 1.84 -20.46 6.96
N TRP A 279 1.77 -19.14 7.10
CA TRP A 279 0.97 -18.49 8.14
C TRP A 279 -0.46 -18.35 7.65
N ASP A 280 -1.37 -19.08 8.27
CA ASP A 280 -2.80 -18.97 8.04
C ASP A 280 -3.45 -17.95 9.00
N THR A 281 -4.77 -17.76 8.88
CA THR A 281 -5.51 -16.87 9.79
C THR A 281 -5.37 -17.29 11.25
N ALA A 282 -5.32 -18.60 11.55
CA ALA A 282 -5.22 -19.08 12.92
C ALA A 282 -3.86 -18.71 13.54
N PHE A 283 -2.78 -18.91 12.80
CA PHE A 283 -1.44 -18.48 13.19
C PHE A 283 -1.40 -16.98 13.46
N MET A 284 -1.91 -16.17 12.52
CA MET A 284 -1.92 -14.72 12.66
C MET A 284 -2.68 -14.28 13.90
N PHE A 285 -3.86 -14.84 14.15
CA PHE A 285 -4.66 -14.52 15.33
C PHE A 285 -3.95 -14.86 16.65
N VAL A 286 -3.35 -16.05 16.75
CA VAL A 286 -2.69 -16.56 17.96
C VAL A 286 -1.38 -15.85 18.27
N HIS A 287 -0.61 -15.45 17.25
CA HIS A 287 0.71 -14.85 17.45
C HIS A 287 0.72 -13.32 17.40
N PHE A 288 -0.12 -12.71 16.55
CA PHE A 288 -0.18 -11.26 16.35
C PHE A 288 -1.52 -10.64 16.74
N GLY A 289 -2.63 -11.25 16.34
CA GLY A 289 -3.95 -10.62 16.36
C GLY A 289 -4.42 -10.16 17.74
N TRP A 290 -4.28 -11.00 18.77
CA TRP A 290 -4.69 -10.61 20.12
C TRP A 290 -3.76 -9.55 20.75
N ARG A 291 -2.45 -9.58 20.42
CA ARG A 291 -1.47 -8.56 20.85
C ARG A 291 -1.73 -7.22 20.18
N ALA A 292 -2.04 -7.24 18.88
CA ALA A 292 -2.46 -6.06 18.14
C ALA A 292 -3.76 -5.47 18.71
N ALA A 293 -4.76 -6.31 18.98
CA ALA A 293 -6.01 -5.87 19.60
C ALA A 293 -5.80 -5.26 20.99
N LEU A 294 -4.98 -5.90 21.83
CA LEU A 294 -4.61 -5.39 23.14
C LEU A 294 -3.90 -4.04 23.01
N GLY A 295 -2.89 -3.94 22.14
CA GLY A 295 -2.14 -2.71 21.90
C GLY A 295 -3.01 -1.57 21.38
N VAL A 296 -3.93 -1.84 20.45
CA VAL A 296 -4.91 -0.87 19.95
C VAL A 296 -5.80 -0.35 21.08
N VAL A 297 -6.32 -1.24 21.93
CA VAL A 297 -7.17 -0.87 23.07
C VAL A 297 -6.38 -0.06 24.11
N LEU A 298 -5.16 -0.49 24.46
CA LEU A 298 -4.32 0.18 25.45
C LEU A 298 -3.87 1.57 24.97
N ALA A 299 -3.37 1.67 23.73
CA ALA A 299 -2.93 2.94 23.16
C ALA A 299 -4.10 3.94 23.04
N THR A 300 -5.25 3.46 22.57
CA THR A 300 -6.45 4.30 22.43
C THR A 300 -7.00 4.72 23.80
N GLY A 301 -7.01 3.81 24.77
CA GLY A 301 -7.41 4.09 26.16
C GLY A 301 -6.49 5.12 26.82
N LEU A 302 -5.17 5.00 26.63
CA LEU A 302 -4.20 5.96 27.14
C LEU A 302 -4.47 7.36 26.60
N TYR A 303 -4.68 7.49 25.28
CA TYR A 303 -5.00 8.77 24.64
C TYR A 303 -6.33 9.33 25.15
N TYR A 304 -7.34 8.47 25.31
CA TYR A 304 -8.61 8.88 25.91
C TYR A 304 -8.43 9.48 27.31
N LEU A 305 -7.62 8.85 28.16
CA LEU A 305 -7.36 9.35 29.51
C LEU A 305 -6.60 10.68 29.51
N VAL A 306 -5.62 10.85 28.61
CA VAL A 306 -4.85 12.09 28.46
C VAL A 306 -5.76 13.24 28.00
N PHE A 307 -6.63 13.01 27.01
CA PHE A 307 -7.48 14.04 26.41
C PHE A 307 -8.91 14.11 26.98
N ARG A 308 -9.21 13.42 28.09
CA ARG A 308 -10.56 13.34 28.69
C ARG A 308 -11.24 14.70 28.93
N ARG A 309 -10.46 15.73 29.27
CA ARG A 309 -10.96 17.09 29.48
C ARG A 309 -11.34 17.78 28.17
N GLU A 310 -10.55 17.57 27.12
CA GLU A 310 -10.86 18.10 25.78
C GLU A 310 -12.11 17.44 25.21
N PHE A 311 -12.33 16.14 25.45
CA PHE A 311 -13.58 15.47 25.06
C PHE A 311 -14.82 16.13 25.67
N ALA A 312 -14.77 16.52 26.95
CA ALA A 312 -15.89 17.23 27.58
C ALA A 312 -16.19 18.56 26.88
N SER A 313 -15.14 19.32 26.52
CA SER A 313 -15.29 20.57 25.75
C SER A 313 -15.85 20.33 24.35
N LEU A 314 -15.40 19.28 23.64
CA LEU A 314 -15.94 18.93 22.33
C LEU A 314 -17.40 18.49 22.40
N GLN A 315 -17.77 17.77 23.45
CA GLN A 315 -19.16 17.36 23.69
C GLN A 315 -20.07 18.56 23.95
N GLU A 316 -19.58 19.57 24.65
CA GLU A 316 -20.31 20.84 24.86
C GLU A 316 -20.49 21.61 23.54
N LYS A 317 -19.42 21.72 22.72
CA LYS A 317 -19.51 22.32 21.38
C LYS A 317 -20.53 21.61 20.50
N LEU A 318 -20.58 20.28 20.52
CA LEU A 318 -21.56 19.51 19.77
C LEU A 318 -22.99 19.86 20.21
N ARG A 319 -23.26 19.91 21.52
CA ARG A 319 -24.57 20.29 22.06
C ARG A 319 -24.99 21.71 21.64
N MET A 320 -24.04 22.65 21.57
CA MET A 320 -24.29 24.01 21.10
C MET A 320 -24.57 24.08 19.59
N GLN A 321 -23.95 23.20 18.78
CA GLN A 321 -24.23 23.11 17.34
C GLN A 321 -25.59 22.46 17.09
N GLU A 322 -25.96 21.43 17.85
CA GLU A 322 -27.25 20.73 17.76
C GLU A 322 -28.44 21.58 18.23
N SER A 323 -28.22 22.61 19.06
CA SER A 323 -29.26 23.54 19.51
C SER A 323 -29.55 24.68 18.52
N MET A 324 -28.75 24.81 17.46
CA MET A 324 -29.04 25.68 16.33
C MET A 324 -29.85 24.91 15.28
N PRO A 325 -30.93 25.48 14.69
CA PRO A 325 -31.63 24.84 13.60
C PRO A 325 -30.76 24.88 12.34
N GLU A 326 -30.03 23.81 12.06
CA GLU A 326 -29.41 23.64 10.74
C GLU A 326 -30.46 23.19 9.71
N SER A 327 -30.44 23.91 8.59
CA SER A 327 -31.01 23.51 7.31
C SER A 327 -30.49 22.12 6.96
N GLY A 328 -31.42 21.23 6.62
CA GLY A 328 -31.20 19.79 6.54
C GLY A 328 -29.91 19.38 5.81
N ASP A 329 -29.20 18.44 6.42
CA ASP A 329 -28.10 17.72 5.79
C ASP A 329 -28.57 17.17 4.41
N PRO A 330 -27.98 17.62 3.29
CA PRO A 330 -28.33 17.12 1.96
C PRO A 330 -28.04 15.61 1.78
N ALA A 331 -27.38 14.95 2.74
CA ALA A 331 -26.86 13.59 2.59
C ALA A 331 -27.88 12.46 2.86
N ALA A 332 -29.14 12.76 3.21
CA ALA A 332 -30.14 11.74 3.50
C ALA A 332 -30.63 10.94 2.27
N ASN A 333 -30.29 11.34 1.04
CA ASN A 333 -30.82 10.70 -0.16
C ASN A 333 -29.91 9.62 -0.74
N HIS A 334 -29.48 8.68 0.10
CA HIS A 334 -28.71 7.53 -0.35
C HIS A 334 -29.57 6.27 -0.31
N ARG A 335 -30.18 5.92 -1.46
CA ARG A 335 -30.98 4.70 -1.62
C ARG A 335 -30.35 3.50 -0.88
N PRO A 336 -31.14 2.75 -0.09
CA PRO A 336 -30.64 1.57 0.61
C PRO A 336 -30.14 0.55 -0.42
N VAL A 337 -29.02 -0.12 -0.11
CA VAL A 337 -28.55 -1.24 -0.93
C VAL A 337 -29.38 -2.47 -0.53
N PRO A 338 -30.01 -3.17 -1.47
CA PRO A 338 -30.70 -4.44 -1.20
C PRO A 338 -29.77 -5.45 -0.52
N LEU A 339 -30.27 -6.11 0.54
CA LEU A 339 -29.48 -7.06 1.34
C LEU A 339 -28.86 -8.16 0.49
N TRP A 340 -29.58 -8.67 -0.52
CA TRP A 340 -29.08 -9.74 -1.39
C TRP A 340 -27.83 -9.31 -2.17
N ILE A 341 -27.71 -8.03 -2.58
CA ILE A 341 -26.52 -7.51 -3.26
C ILE A 341 -25.34 -7.52 -2.30
N THR A 342 -25.56 -7.05 -1.08
CA THR A 342 -24.55 -7.09 -0.02
C THR A 342 -24.07 -8.52 0.26
N LEU A 343 -24.99 -9.48 0.37
CA LEU A 343 -24.65 -10.89 0.59
C LEU A 343 -23.85 -11.48 -0.57
N VAL A 344 -24.22 -11.19 -1.82
CA VAL A 344 -23.48 -11.65 -3.00
C VAL A 344 -22.06 -11.06 -3.02
N GLN A 345 -21.90 -9.77 -2.71
CA GLN A 345 -20.57 -9.15 -2.64
C GLN A 345 -19.69 -9.73 -1.54
N LEU A 346 -20.25 -9.94 -0.34
CA LEU A 346 -19.54 -10.62 0.74
C LEU A 346 -19.18 -12.06 0.35
N GLY A 347 -20.04 -12.72 -0.43
CA GLY A 347 -19.75 -14.02 -1.05
C GLY A 347 -18.54 -13.98 -1.97
N PHE A 348 -18.39 -12.96 -2.83
CA PHE A 348 -17.20 -12.80 -3.68
C PHE A 348 -15.93 -12.55 -2.88
N VAL A 349 -16.01 -11.74 -1.81
CA VAL A 349 -14.89 -11.53 -0.88
C VAL A 349 -14.48 -12.87 -0.24
N ALA A 350 -15.45 -13.60 0.34
CA ALA A 350 -15.19 -14.89 0.97
C ALA A 350 -14.64 -15.93 -0.01
N TRP A 351 -15.21 -16.03 -1.21
CA TRP A 351 -14.72 -16.90 -2.29
C TRP A 351 -13.25 -16.62 -2.61
N THR A 352 -12.91 -15.34 -2.83
CA THR A 352 -11.54 -14.89 -3.14
C THR A 352 -10.56 -15.34 -2.08
N VAL A 353 -10.90 -15.19 -0.80
CA VAL A 353 -10.07 -15.63 0.33
C VAL A 353 -9.93 -17.16 0.37
N ILE A 354 -11.01 -17.91 0.17
CA ILE A 354 -10.98 -19.39 0.20
C ILE A 354 -10.10 -19.96 -0.91
N VAL A 355 -10.14 -19.35 -2.11
CA VAL A 355 -9.37 -19.82 -3.26
C VAL A 355 -8.10 -19.01 -3.51
N ALA A 356 -7.58 -18.28 -2.50
CA ALA A 356 -6.45 -17.36 -2.63
C ALA A 356 -5.18 -18.00 -3.24
N HIS A 357 -4.99 -19.31 -3.05
CA HIS A 357 -3.88 -20.07 -3.62
C HIS A 357 -4.04 -20.43 -5.11
N TYR A 358 -5.20 -20.14 -5.71
CA TYR A 358 -5.54 -20.49 -7.09
C TYR A 358 -5.86 -19.23 -7.93
N PRO A 359 -4.84 -18.58 -8.54
CA PRO A 359 -5.00 -17.38 -9.37
C PRO A 359 -6.13 -17.45 -10.39
N ALA A 360 -6.23 -18.54 -11.14
CA ALA A 360 -7.26 -18.70 -12.15
C ALA A 360 -8.69 -18.60 -11.57
N LEU A 361 -8.92 -19.14 -10.37
CA LEU A 361 -10.24 -19.17 -9.75
C LEU A 361 -10.66 -17.81 -9.18
N PHE A 362 -9.76 -17.11 -8.49
CA PHE A 362 -10.12 -15.78 -7.96
C PHE A 362 -10.16 -14.71 -9.05
N ILE A 363 -9.31 -14.79 -10.09
CA ILE A 363 -9.41 -13.89 -11.24
C ILE A 363 -10.71 -14.14 -12.00
N GLY A 364 -11.06 -15.41 -12.25
CA GLY A 364 -12.36 -15.76 -12.83
C GLY A 364 -13.53 -15.23 -12.00
N GLY A 365 -13.49 -15.43 -10.68
CA GLY A 365 -14.47 -14.88 -9.75
C GLY A 365 -14.56 -13.36 -9.79
N PHE A 366 -13.43 -12.67 -9.91
CA PHE A 366 -13.36 -11.22 -10.04
C PHE A 366 -14.00 -10.72 -11.35
N LEU A 367 -13.77 -11.40 -12.48
CA LEU A 367 -14.41 -11.06 -13.76
C LEU A 367 -15.94 -11.22 -13.68
N PHE A 368 -16.43 -12.28 -13.03
CA PHE A 368 -17.86 -12.44 -12.74
C PHE A 368 -18.38 -11.32 -11.83
N PHE A 369 -17.63 -10.95 -10.82
CA PHE A 369 -17.98 -9.83 -9.95
C PHE A 369 -18.05 -8.50 -10.71
N LEU A 370 -17.15 -8.22 -11.66
CA LEU A 370 -17.23 -7.01 -12.49
C LEU A 370 -18.52 -6.99 -13.34
N ALA A 371 -18.89 -8.13 -13.92
CA ALA A 371 -20.17 -8.28 -14.63
C ALA A 371 -21.36 -8.06 -13.70
N PHE A 372 -21.32 -8.63 -12.48
CA PHE A 372 -22.32 -8.42 -11.44
C PHE A 372 -22.43 -6.96 -11.00
N SER A 373 -21.31 -6.28 -10.77
CA SER A 373 -21.23 -4.87 -10.39
C SER A 373 -21.85 -3.98 -11.46
N ARG A 374 -21.55 -4.27 -12.74
CA ARG A 374 -22.16 -3.58 -13.88
C ARG A 374 -23.67 -3.84 -13.98
N ALA A 375 -24.12 -5.08 -13.80
CA ALA A 375 -25.54 -5.44 -13.84
C ALA A 375 -26.35 -4.78 -12.70
N THR A 376 -25.72 -4.52 -11.56
CA THR A 376 -26.34 -3.92 -10.38
C THR A 376 -25.90 -2.48 -10.12
N ALA A 377 -25.36 -1.79 -11.14
CA ALA A 377 -24.76 -0.46 -11.02
C ALA A 377 -25.68 0.59 -10.37
N HIS A 378 -27.00 0.48 -10.54
CA HIS A 378 -28.00 1.37 -9.94
C HIS A 378 -28.08 1.27 -8.39
N HIS A 379 -27.50 0.23 -7.80
CA HIS A 379 -27.38 0.04 -6.34
C HIS A 379 -25.94 0.24 -5.83
N GLN A 380 -24.96 0.41 -6.73
CA GLN A 380 -23.55 0.47 -6.38
C GLN A 380 -22.96 1.84 -6.73
N SER A 381 -21.82 2.18 -6.12
CA SER A 381 -21.00 3.28 -6.62
C SER A 381 -20.08 2.74 -7.72
N PRO A 382 -19.57 3.60 -8.62
CA PRO A 382 -18.52 3.22 -9.55
C PRO A 382 -17.35 2.54 -8.81
N LEU A 383 -16.84 1.46 -9.39
CA LEU A 383 -15.75 0.72 -8.79
C LEU A 383 -14.42 1.42 -9.08
N HIS A 384 -13.70 1.82 -8.04
CA HIS A 384 -12.43 2.54 -8.16
C HIS A 384 -11.25 1.55 -8.24
N LEU A 385 -10.82 1.21 -9.45
CA LEU A 385 -9.69 0.30 -9.67
C LEU A 385 -8.30 0.93 -9.54
N ARG A 386 -8.19 2.26 -9.61
CA ARG A 386 -6.88 2.96 -9.63
C ARG A 386 -5.99 2.57 -8.46
N SER A 387 -6.49 2.69 -7.23
CA SER A 387 -5.70 2.37 -6.03
C SER A 387 -5.33 0.87 -5.95
N PRO A 388 -6.28 -0.08 -6.09
CA PRO A 388 -5.93 -1.50 -6.15
C PRO A 388 -4.89 -1.84 -7.22
N LEU A 389 -5.01 -1.29 -8.43
CA LEU A 389 -4.08 -1.53 -9.53
C LEU A 389 -2.69 -0.97 -9.24
N LEU A 390 -2.59 0.23 -8.68
CA LEU A 390 -1.32 0.84 -8.31
C LEU A 390 -0.61 0.02 -7.22
N VAL A 391 -1.33 -0.40 -6.18
CA VAL A 391 -0.77 -1.28 -5.14
C VAL A 391 -0.36 -2.64 -5.70
N GLY A 392 -1.16 -3.23 -6.59
CA GLY A 392 -0.78 -4.46 -7.30
C GLY A 392 0.47 -4.29 -8.15
N PHE A 393 0.61 -3.15 -8.84
CA PHE A 393 1.78 -2.81 -9.65
C PHE A 393 3.04 -2.61 -8.79
N PHE A 394 2.89 -1.97 -7.63
CA PHE A 394 3.94 -1.89 -6.61
C PHE A 394 4.42 -3.28 -6.17
N LEU A 395 3.50 -4.15 -5.74
CA LEU A 395 3.82 -5.49 -5.28
C LEU A 395 4.42 -6.36 -6.38
N ALA A 396 3.89 -6.27 -7.61
CA ALA A 396 4.44 -6.96 -8.77
C ALA A 396 5.89 -6.50 -9.07
N GLY A 397 6.14 -5.19 -9.04
CA GLY A 397 7.49 -4.64 -9.18
C GLY A 397 8.40 -5.13 -8.05
N LEU A 398 7.92 -5.08 -6.81
CA LEU A 398 8.66 -5.51 -5.63
C LEU A 398 9.09 -6.97 -5.73
N VAL A 399 8.21 -7.90 -6.15
CA VAL A 399 8.58 -9.31 -6.26
C VAL A 399 9.62 -9.55 -7.37
N VAL A 400 9.52 -8.84 -8.49
CA VAL A 400 10.51 -8.88 -9.60
C VAL A 400 11.88 -8.36 -9.15
N HIS A 401 11.91 -7.32 -8.31
CA HIS A 401 13.19 -6.82 -7.79
C HIS A 401 13.75 -7.69 -6.68
N GLY A 402 12.93 -8.02 -5.69
CA GLY A 402 13.40 -8.65 -4.45
C GLY A 402 13.86 -10.08 -4.65
N GLY A 403 13.32 -10.82 -5.63
CA GLY A 403 13.83 -12.17 -5.94
C GLY A 403 15.34 -12.18 -6.28
N LEU A 404 15.92 -11.05 -6.65
CA LEU A 404 17.35 -10.89 -6.94
C LEU A 404 18.17 -10.29 -5.78
N GLN A 405 17.57 -9.97 -4.63
CA GLN A 405 18.25 -9.27 -3.52
C GLN A 405 18.71 -10.21 -2.40
N GLY A 406 18.30 -11.48 -2.40
CA GLY A 406 18.63 -12.43 -1.33
C GLY A 406 20.13 -12.59 -1.07
N TRP A 407 20.96 -12.44 -2.10
CA TRP A 407 22.41 -12.64 -2.03
C TRP A 407 23.11 -11.75 -0.99
N TRP A 408 22.64 -10.52 -0.77
CA TRP A 408 23.21 -9.61 0.22
C TRP A 408 22.35 -9.51 1.49
N ILE A 409 21.04 -9.70 1.37
CA ILE A 409 20.09 -9.60 2.50
C ILE A 409 20.33 -10.71 3.50
N GLU A 410 20.47 -11.95 3.04
CA GLU A 410 20.70 -13.12 3.90
C GLU A 410 21.88 -12.90 4.88
N PRO A 411 23.13 -12.63 4.44
CA PRO A 411 24.26 -12.51 5.34
C PRO A 411 24.22 -11.27 6.24
N VAL A 412 23.36 -10.28 5.94
CA VAL A 412 23.13 -9.11 6.78
C VAL A 412 22.13 -9.45 7.87
N LEU A 413 20.96 -9.98 7.50
CA LEU A 413 19.86 -10.21 8.44
C LEU A 413 20.14 -11.37 9.39
N THR A 414 20.85 -12.42 8.97
CA THR A 414 21.19 -13.55 9.86
C THR A 414 22.19 -13.18 10.96
N ARG A 415 22.79 -11.99 10.91
CA ARG A 415 23.68 -11.47 11.97
C ARG A 415 22.92 -10.70 13.05
N LEU A 416 21.65 -10.37 12.83
CA LEU A 416 20.84 -9.61 13.77
C LEU A 416 20.11 -10.55 14.74
N SER A 417 20.04 -10.16 16.01
CA SER A 417 19.14 -10.78 16.98
C SER A 417 17.74 -10.16 16.89
N GLU A 418 16.78 -10.73 17.62
CA GLU A 418 15.35 -10.38 17.56
C GLU A 418 15.09 -8.87 17.76
N TRP A 419 15.66 -8.26 18.81
CA TRP A 419 15.43 -6.85 19.11
C TRP A 419 16.01 -5.88 18.07
N PRO A 420 17.28 -5.99 17.66
CA PRO A 420 17.83 -5.21 16.55
C PRO A 420 17.04 -5.37 15.25
N LEU A 421 16.57 -6.59 14.93
CA LEU A 421 15.76 -6.84 13.74
C LEU A 421 14.39 -6.15 13.84
N PHE A 422 13.70 -6.26 14.99
CA PHE A 422 12.44 -5.58 15.24
C PHE A 422 12.56 -4.06 15.13
N LEU A 423 13.55 -3.46 15.80
CA LEU A 423 13.77 -2.02 15.78
C LEU A 423 14.21 -1.54 14.40
N GLY A 424 15.07 -2.31 13.72
CA GLY A 424 15.49 -2.04 12.35
C GLY A 424 14.31 -2.06 11.38
N ALA A 425 13.44 -3.08 11.46
CA ALA A 425 12.24 -3.17 10.64
C ALA A 425 11.25 -2.02 10.93
N THR A 426 11.06 -1.65 12.20
CA THR A 426 10.21 -0.52 12.62
C THR A 426 10.72 0.80 12.03
N ALA A 427 12.02 1.07 12.17
CA ALA A 427 12.63 2.29 11.68
C ALA A 427 12.66 2.36 10.15
N LEU A 428 13.04 1.27 9.47
CA LEU A 428 13.07 1.22 8.00
C LEU A 428 11.68 1.38 7.40
N THR A 429 10.65 0.82 8.05
CA THR A 429 9.26 0.98 7.61
C THR A 429 8.77 2.42 7.74
N ALA A 430 9.27 3.21 8.68
CA ALA A 430 8.92 4.63 8.73
C ALA A 430 9.30 5.37 7.42
N PHE A 431 10.22 4.82 6.61
CA PHE A 431 10.71 5.42 5.39
C PHE A 431 10.41 4.58 4.13
N ASN A 432 9.78 3.42 4.27
CA ASN A 432 9.54 2.49 3.18
C ASN A 432 8.24 1.72 3.43
N ASP A 433 7.64 1.19 2.38
CA ASP A 433 6.40 0.43 2.53
C ASP A 433 6.63 -0.86 3.35
N ASN A 434 5.73 -1.13 4.29
CA ASN A 434 5.81 -2.28 5.19
C ASN A 434 5.81 -3.64 4.45
N ALA A 435 5.17 -3.73 3.28
CA ALA A 435 5.16 -4.94 2.47
C ALA A 435 6.53 -5.20 1.83
N ALA A 436 7.28 -4.14 1.50
CA ALA A 436 8.66 -4.28 1.04
C ALA A 436 9.55 -4.90 2.12
N ILE A 437 9.47 -4.41 3.36
CA ILE A 437 10.33 -4.92 4.45
C ILE A 437 10.04 -6.40 4.75
N THR A 438 8.77 -6.77 4.83
CA THR A 438 8.36 -8.15 5.11
C THR A 438 8.64 -9.10 3.95
N TYR A 439 8.43 -8.68 2.70
CA TYR A 439 8.82 -9.46 1.54
C TYR A 439 10.32 -9.73 1.50
N LEU A 440 11.16 -8.71 1.71
CA LEU A 440 12.61 -8.86 1.72
C LEU A 440 13.08 -9.87 2.80
N ALA A 441 12.36 -9.96 3.92
CA ALA A 441 12.63 -10.95 4.94
C ALA A 441 12.35 -12.40 4.50
N THR A 442 11.38 -12.62 3.61
CA THR A 442 11.09 -13.97 3.07
C THR A 442 12.22 -14.54 2.22
N LEU A 443 13.12 -13.67 1.74
CA LEU A 443 14.30 -14.06 0.95
C LEU A 443 15.39 -14.73 1.80
N VAL A 444 15.22 -14.78 3.13
CA VAL A 444 16.16 -15.41 4.05
C VAL A 444 15.60 -16.74 4.57
N PRO A 445 15.90 -17.87 3.91
CA PRO A 445 15.30 -19.17 4.25
C PRO A 445 15.74 -19.68 5.63
N THR A 446 16.85 -19.17 6.16
CA THR A 446 17.45 -19.57 7.44
C THR A 446 16.88 -18.84 8.65
N PHE A 447 15.87 -17.98 8.48
CA PHE A 447 15.22 -17.30 9.59
C PHE A 447 14.57 -18.29 10.56
N THR A 448 14.92 -18.15 11.84
CA THR A 448 14.22 -18.82 12.94
C THR A 448 12.86 -18.16 13.15
N ASP A 449 11.90 -18.89 13.71
CA ASP A 449 10.54 -18.35 13.94
C ASP A 449 10.50 -17.06 14.79
N PRO A 450 11.36 -16.87 15.82
CA PRO A 450 11.46 -15.59 16.50
C PRO A 450 11.91 -14.43 15.61
N LEU A 451 12.83 -14.66 14.66
CA LEU A 451 13.28 -13.63 13.72
C LEU A 451 12.19 -13.28 12.70
N LYS A 452 11.46 -14.30 12.19
CA LYS A 452 10.28 -14.09 11.33
C LYS A 452 9.21 -13.28 12.05
N TYR A 453 8.96 -13.58 13.32
CA TYR A 453 8.03 -12.82 14.15
C TYR A 453 8.51 -11.38 14.34
N ALA A 454 9.77 -11.18 14.76
CA ALA A 454 10.34 -9.86 15.05
C ALA A 454 10.32 -8.92 13.84
N VAL A 455 10.65 -9.40 12.64
CA VAL A 455 10.65 -8.56 11.43
C VAL A 455 9.25 -8.12 11.03
N VAL A 456 8.26 -9.02 11.10
CA VAL A 456 6.86 -8.69 10.76
C VAL A 456 6.27 -7.78 11.83
N ALA A 457 6.48 -8.08 13.11
CA ALA A 457 6.04 -7.24 14.22
C ALA A 457 6.62 -5.83 14.10
N GLY A 458 7.91 -5.71 13.76
CA GLY A 458 8.56 -4.42 13.56
C GLY A 458 7.98 -3.66 12.36
N ALA A 459 7.80 -4.35 11.22
CA ALA A 459 7.24 -3.73 10.03
C ALA A 459 5.81 -3.20 10.26
N VAL A 460 4.91 -3.99 10.86
CA VAL A 460 3.54 -3.53 11.11
C VAL A 460 3.49 -2.42 12.17
N THR A 461 4.39 -2.45 13.17
CA THR A 461 4.49 -1.41 14.21
C THR A 461 4.97 -0.08 13.63
N GLY A 462 5.93 -0.10 12.70
CA GLY A 462 6.48 1.09 12.05
C GLY A 462 5.57 1.71 10.99
N GLY A 463 4.59 0.96 10.46
CA GLY A 463 3.73 1.38 9.35
C GLY A 463 2.85 2.59 9.62
N GLY A 464 2.71 3.02 10.88
CA GLY A 464 1.96 4.24 11.24
C GLY A 464 2.81 5.51 11.41
N LEU A 465 4.15 5.42 11.34
CA LEU A 465 5.04 6.52 11.71
C LEU A 465 5.05 7.67 10.67
N THR A 466 4.85 7.36 9.39
CA THR A 466 4.82 8.36 8.32
C THR A 466 3.76 8.04 7.28
N VAL A 467 3.51 8.99 6.37
CA VAL A 467 2.56 8.83 5.26
C VAL A 467 2.98 7.72 4.30
N ILE A 468 4.28 7.54 4.06
CA ILE A 468 4.79 6.60 3.05
C ILE A 468 5.01 5.19 3.61
N ALA A 469 4.89 5.01 4.92
CA ALA A 469 5.18 3.77 5.62
C ALA A 469 4.16 2.65 5.34
N ASN A 470 2.95 3.02 4.92
CA ASN A 470 1.89 2.06 4.62
C ASN A 470 0.90 2.65 3.59
N ALA A 471 0.49 1.86 2.60
CA ALA A 471 -0.42 2.24 1.52
C ALA A 471 -1.76 2.91 1.93
N PRO A 472 -2.39 2.60 3.08
CA PRO A 472 -3.58 3.31 3.57
C PRO A 472 -3.33 4.75 4.00
N ASN A 473 -2.13 5.08 4.50
CA ASN A 473 -1.86 6.36 5.16
C ASN A 473 -2.10 7.58 4.24
N PRO A 474 -1.73 7.58 2.95
CA PRO A 474 -2.09 8.65 2.01
C PRO A 474 -3.60 8.87 1.89
N ALA A 475 -4.41 7.80 1.94
CA ALA A 475 -5.87 7.93 1.91
C ALA A 475 -6.39 8.65 3.16
N GLY A 476 -5.91 8.24 4.34
CA GLY A 476 -6.23 8.91 5.61
C GLY A 476 -5.80 10.38 5.62
N GLN A 477 -4.59 10.67 5.16
CA GLN A 477 -4.07 12.03 5.01
C GLN A 477 -4.95 12.88 4.09
N SER A 478 -5.29 12.39 2.90
CA SER A 478 -6.06 13.14 1.90
C SER A 478 -7.45 13.56 2.43
N ILE A 479 -8.07 12.74 3.28
CA ILE A 479 -9.38 12.99 3.86
C ILE A 479 -9.31 14.01 5.01
N LEU A 480 -8.25 13.92 5.82
CA LEU A 480 -8.10 14.67 7.07
C LEU A 480 -7.30 15.97 6.92
N GLN A 481 -6.48 16.11 5.87
CA GLN A 481 -5.57 17.26 5.69
C GLN A 481 -6.27 18.63 5.75
N ARG A 482 -7.52 18.71 5.26
CA ARG A 482 -8.34 19.93 5.28
C ARG A 482 -8.67 20.47 6.67
N TYR A 483 -8.50 19.66 7.72
CA TYR A 483 -8.70 20.07 9.11
C TYR A 483 -7.43 20.61 9.77
N PHE A 484 -6.32 20.68 9.03
CA PHE A 484 -5.05 21.23 9.47
C PHE A 484 -4.77 22.51 8.66
N PRO A 485 -4.58 23.69 9.31
CA PRO A 485 -4.46 24.97 8.63
C PRO A 485 -3.39 25.02 7.54
N ASP A 486 -2.21 24.46 7.82
CA ASP A 486 -1.05 24.41 6.92
C ASP A 486 -0.86 23.01 6.29
N GLY A 487 -1.91 22.18 6.32
CA GLY A 487 -1.80 20.76 6.03
C GLY A 487 -1.15 19.95 7.15
N ILE A 488 -0.93 18.66 6.89
CA ILE A 488 -0.37 17.73 7.88
C ILE A 488 1.15 17.86 7.89
N SER A 489 1.70 18.36 9.00
CA SER A 489 3.13 18.42 9.26
C SER A 489 3.71 17.01 9.44
N PRO A 490 4.77 16.63 8.70
CA PRO A 490 5.44 15.34 8.88
C PRO A 490 5.95 15.12 10.32
N LEU A 491 6.51 16.17 10.93
CA LEU A 491 7.00 16.09 12.31
C LEU A 491 5.84 15.94 13.31
N GLY A 492 4.74 16.66 13.08
CA GLY A 492 3.53 16.53 13.90
C GLY A 492 2.94 15.11 13.86
N LEU A 493 2.93 14.48 12.67
CA LEU A 493 2.49 13.10 12.50
C LEU A 493 3.39 12.12 13.26
N VAL A 494 4.72 12.20 13.07
CA VAL A 494 5.69 11.33 13.76
C VAL A 494 5.53 11.45 15.27
N LEU A 495 5.48 12.67 15.80
CA LEU A 495 5.31 12.90 17.24
C LEU A 495 3.97 12.34 17.77
N GLY A 496 2.91 12.42 16.97
CA GLY A 496 1.60 11.83 17.31
C GLY A 496 1.60 10.30 17.28
N ALA A 497 2.42 9.69 16.41
CA ALA A 497 2.51 8.24 16.20
C ALA A 497 3.52 7.54 17.13
N LEU A 498 4.52 8.25 17.66
CA LEU A 498 5.55 7.65 18.52
C LEU A 498 4.99 6.96 19.78
N PRO A 499 4.08 7.58 20.58
CA PRO A 499 3.54 6.91 21.75
C PRO A 499 2.76 5.61 21.45
N PRO A 500 1.80 5.55 20.49
CA PRO A 500 1.12 4.30 20.18
C PRO A 500 2.08 3.28 19.57
N THR A 501 3.10 3.70 18.81
CA THR A 501 4.16 2.81 18.32
C THR A 501 4.91 2.15 19.48
N ALA A 502 5.23 2.90 20.54
CA ALA A 502 5.90 2.36 21.72
C ALA A 502 5.01 1.37 22.50
N VAL A 503 3.72 1.68 22.67
CA VAL A 503 2.74 0.75 23.28
C VAL A 503 2.66 -0.53 22.48
N MET A 504 2.61 -0.42 21.15
CA MET A 504 2.52 -1.55 20.25
C MET A 504 3.79 -2.41 20.27
N ALA A 505 4.97 -1.77 20.29
CA ALA A 505 6.24 -2.46 20.44
C ALA A 505 6.31 -3.27 21.74
N ALA A 506 5.81 -2.71 22.86
CA ALA A 506 5.72 -3.44 24.11
C ALA A 506 4.74 -4.63 24.00
N CYS A 507 3.58 -4.44 23.35
CA CYS A 507 2.59 -5.51 23.17
C CYS A 507 3.09 -6.66 22.28
N PHE A 508 3.97 -6.39 21.30
CA PHE A 508 4.50 -7.44 20.45
C PHE A 508 5.75 -8.12 21.03
N MET A 509 6.63 -7.38 21.69
CA MET A 509 7.96 -7.90 22.06
C MET A 509 8.08 -8.30 23.53
N VAL A 510 7.18 -7.86 24.40
CA VAL A 510 7.27 -8.10 25.86
C VAL A 510 6.12 -8.97 26.37
N ILE A 511 4.91 -8.76 25.84
CA ILE A 511 3.70 -9.55 26.12
C ILE A 511 3.60 -10.64 25.05
#